data_AF-A0AAD9UDI4-F1
#
_entry.id   AF-A0AAD9UDI4-F1
#
_cell.length_a   1.000
_cell.length_b   1.000
_cell.length_c   1.000
_cell.angle_alpha   90.00
_cell.angle_beta   90.00
_cell.angle_gamma   90.00
#
_symmetry.space_group_name_H-M   'P 1'
#
loop_
_entity.id
_entity.type
_entity.pdbx_description
1 polymer ?
#
loop_
_entity_poly.entity_id
_entity_poly.type
_entity_poly.pdbx_seq_one_letter_code
_entity_poly.pdbx_strand_id
1 'polypeptide(L)'
;MGKKRDLSFLRWLFLVNVVIFVLMFFFATIPQLAFPDDTATPNETMYYNTPNKNIKRAYNCSALYVVDEPDNPSGVQPLIDFLLGTGWMEKKIAFYGAYKDNRVLSTSYSYNLPLAYILVVLSYFFLSLVFVVRKTANTVRDRLMDTQCNLAQYSRLAFTFWDYTISDEANSTILHKNIVRENKDLLEENQRAKDKENMSTKMKVQLWAIRIGINILVIGILALACYIVFLVKSETNYKNKTPLEQLALSFMVSLTITALNSIVPFGFKKMVPYEKYSFADEVNVTLARLIENKDWSISKIIGLQEFDIPKNILDLIYTEVLVWFGTFFAPMIPLMTVLKLVLVFYFKKLSLMYNFTPSSKTYRVGDAYFFVQIVLLGAYVVCITPIMYVVWSMSPSKGCGPFRSYDFMYETLSATIHSWPPWMEGIADFLASTAFSIPAFTTLA
;
A
#
# COMPACT_ATOMS: atom_id res chain seq x y z
N MET A 1 14.10 -22.01 -10.42
CA MET A 1 14.25 -20.53 -10.57
C MET A 1 13.30 -19.69 -9.73
N GLY A 2 12.03 -20.09 -9.47
CA GLY A 2 11.07 -19.29 -8.69
C GLY A 2 11.51 -18.89 -7.27
N LYS A 3 12.11 -19.82 -6.51
CA LYS A 3 12.58 -19.58 -5.13
C LYS A 3 13.60 -18.43 -4.98
N LYS A 4 14.37 -18.11 -6.04
CA LYS A 4 15.32 -16.97 -6.03
C LYS A 4 14.61 -15.63 -6.29
N ARG A 5 13.53 -15.59 -7.07
CA ARG A 5 12.79 -14.37 -7.43
C ARG A 5 11.91 -13.88 -6.26
N ASP A 6 11.28 -14.78 -5.51
CA ASP A 6 10.45 -14.44 -4.35
C ASP A 6 11.26 -13.76 -3.24
N LEU A 7 12.41 -14.36 -2.90
CA LEU A 7 13.29 -13.82 -1.86
C LEU A 7 13.90 -12.48 -2.29
N SER A 8 14.18 -12.29 -3.58
CA SER A 8 14.62 -11.00 -4.12
C SER A 8 13.54 -9.92 -3.97
N PHE A 9 12.26 -10.25 -4.17
CA PHE A 9 11.15 -9.33 -3.98
C PHE A 9 10.98 -8.93 -2.50
N LEU A 10 10.97 -9.90 -1.58
CA LEU A 10 10.85 -9.62 -0.15
C LEU A 10 12.02 -8.78 0.38
N ARG A 11 13.26 -9.08 -0.04
CA ARG A 11 14.45 -8.30 0.34
C ARG A 11 14.37 -6.86 -0.18
N TRP A 12 13.90 -6.70 -1.41
CA TRP A 12 13.71 -5.37 -2.00
C TRP A 12 12.67 -4.57 -1.23
N LEU A 13 11.51 -5.18 -0.91
CA LEU A 13 10.44 -4.54 -0.14
C LEU A 13 10.90 -4.15 1.27
N PHE A 14 11.65 -5.03 1.93
CA PHE A 14 12.28 -4.76 3.21
C PHE A 14 13.20 -3.53 3.13
N LEU A 15 14.04 -3.44 2.09
CA LEU A 15 14.95 -2.31 1.90
C LEU A 15 14.19 -0.99 1.69
N VAL A 16 13.11 -0.99 0.89
CA VAL A 16 12.27 0.20 0.70
C VAL A 16 11.70 0.68 2.04
N ASN A 17 11.12 -0.22 2.84
CA ASN A 17 10.57 0.12 4.15
C ASN A 17 11.65 0.62 5.13
N VAL A 18 12.85 0.05 5.10
CA VAL A 18 13.98 0.54 5.92
C VAL A 18 14.39 1.96 5.49
N VAL A 19 14.47 2.23 4.19
CA VAL A 19 14.81 3.58 3.68
C VAL A 19 13.74 4.60 4.12
N ILE A 20 12.46 4.28 3.98
CA ILE A 20 11.37 5.16 4.42
C ILE A 20 11.47 5.41 5.93
N PHE A 21 11.69 4.36 6.72
CA PHE A 21 11.88 4.48 8.17
C PHE A 21 13.05 5.40 8.50
N VAL A 22 14.22 5.18 7.89
CA VAL A 22 15.43 5.98 8.13
C VAL A 22 15.16 7.45 7.82
N LEU A 23 14.55 7.76 6.67
CA LEU A 23 14.23 9.14 6.29
C LEU A 23 13.31 9.82 7.31
N MET A 24 12.19 9.16 7.69
CA MET A 24 11.28 9.70 8.70
C MET A 24 11.95 9.81 10.08
N PHE A 25 12.73 8.80 10.46
CA PHE A 25 13.37 8.76 11.76
C PHE A 25 14.36 9.90 11.93
N PHE A 26 15.29 10.07 10.98
CA PHE A 26 16.36 11.06 11.07
C PHE A 26 15.86 12.50 10.93
N PHE A 27 14.94 12.78 10.01
CA PHE A 27 14.56 14.16 9.68
C PHE A 27 13.28 14.64 10.37
N ALA A 28 12.39 13.75 10.82
CA ALA A 28 11.20 14.13 11.57
C ALA A 28 11.30 13.76 13.06
N THR A 29 11.67 12.51 13.38
CA THR A 29 11.56 12.03 14.77
C THR A 29 12.73 12.41 15.67
N ILE A 30 13.97 12.40 15.16
CA ILE A 30 15.14 12.81 15.94
C ILE A 30 15.04 14.28 16.36
N PRO A 31 14.73 15.26 15.48
CA PRO A 31 14.58 16.65 15.89
C PRO A 31 13.49 16.86 16.95
N GLN A 32 12.41 16.08 16.88
CA GLN A 32 11.35 16.09 17.87
C GLN A 32 11.81 15.56 19.25
N LEU A 33 12.70 14.55 19.26
CA LEU A 33 13.22 13.92 20.49
C LEU A 33 14.41 14.67 21.09
N ALA A 34 15.28 15.19 20.25
CA ALA A 34 16.52 15.86 20.65
C ALA A 34 16.27 17.27 21.19
N PHE A 35 15.21 17.94 20.74
CA PHE A 35 14.82 19.28 21.16
C PHE A 35 13.41 19.26 21.78
N PRO A 36 13.26 18.68 23.00
CA PRO A 36 12.02 18.84 23.75
C PRO A 36 11.74 20.32 23.96
N ASP A 37 10.46 20.71 23.93
CA ASP A 37 10.09 22.10 24.23
C ASP A 37 10.67 22.46 25.59
N ASP A 38 11.37 23.59 25.68
CA ASP A 38 11.65 24.19 26.98
C ASP A 38 10.31 24.26 27.73
N THR A 39 10.25 23.69 28.93
CA THR A 39 9.12 23.77 29.86
C THR A 39 8.83 25.20 30.31
N ALA A 40 9.52 26.19 29.74
CA ALA A 40 9.04 27.55 29.73
C ALA A 40 7.73 27.55 28.93
N THR A 41 6.61 27.56 29.65
CA THR A 41 5.42 28.30 29.23
C THR A 41 5.89 29.46 28.35
N PRO A 42 5.60 29.48 27.04
CA PRO A 42 6.05 30.59 26.22
C PRO A 42 5.55 31.84 26.93
N ASN A 43 6.45 32.76 27.29
CA ASN A 43 6.10 33.96 28.03
C ASN A 43 4.79 34.49 27.46
N GLU A 44 3.69 34.37 28.22
CA GLU A 44 2.33 34.57 27.70
C GLU A 44 2.23 35.91 26.96
N THR A 45 3.01 36.88 27.42
CA THR A 45 3.20 38.22 26.87
C THR A 45 3.76 38.30 25.44
N MET A 46 4.68 37.43 25.02
CA MET A 46 5.24 37.44 23.65
C MET A 46 4.23 36.89 22.64
N TYR A 47 3.38 35.98 23.08
CA TYR A 47 2.41 35.28 22.25
C TYR A 47 1.15 36.13 21.96
N TYR A 48 0.60 36.83 22.97
CA TYR A 48 -0.53 37.74 22.77
C TYR A 48 -0.23 38.91 21.81
N ASN A 49 1.05 39.23 21.63
CA ASN A 49 1.53 40.35 20.80
C ASN A 49 1.88 39.94 19.36
N THR A 50 1.70 38.67 18.96
CA THR A 50 1.98 38.25 17.58
C THR A 50 0.88 38.76 16.62
N PRO A 51 1.25 39.47 15.53
CA PRO A 51 0.28 39.98 14.55
C PRO A 51 -0.36 38.86 13.69
N ASN A 52 0.24 37.66 13.67
CA ASN A 52 -0.27 36.52 12.90
C ASN A 52 -1.45 35.82 13.60
N LYS A 53 -2.64 35.96 13.02
CA LYS A 53 -3.89 35.37 13.52
C LYS A 53 -3.88 33.83 13.56
N ASN A 54 -3.14 33.19 12.65
CA ASN A 54 -3.11 31.73 12.55
C ASN A 54 -2.29 31.10 13.67
N ILE A 55 -1.16 31.73 13.99
CA ILE A 55 -0.38 31.41 15.18
C ILE A 55 -1.29 31.58 16.40
N LYS A 56 -1.95 32.75 16.55
CA LYS A 56 -2.88 33.06 17.67
C LYS A 56 -3.93 31.96 17.90
N ARG A 57 -4.54 31.47 16.81
CA ARG A 57 -5.57 30.44 16.83
C ARG A 57 -5.00 29.07 17.22
N ALA A 58 -3.82 28.71 16.72
CA ALA A 58 -3.19 27.42 16.99
C ALA A 58 -2.94 27.19 18.48
N TYR A 59 -2.33 28.14 19.20
CA TYR A 59 -2.07 27.95 20.64
C TYR A 59 -3.36 27.92 21.46
N ASN A 60 -4.34 28.78 21.16
CA ASN A 60 -5.61 28.75 21.87
C ASN A 60 -6.27 27.38 21.72
N CYS A 61 -6.25 26.83 20.50
CA CYS A 61 -6.72 25.47 20.25
C CYS A 61 -5.86 24.43 20.98
N SER A 62 -4.53 24.51 20.95
CA SER A 62 -3.65 23.57 21.67
C SER A 62 -3.85 23.62 23.19
N ALA A 63 -4.05 24.81 23.78
CA ALA A 63 -4.28 24.98 25.21
C ALA A 63 -5.63 24.38 25.63
N LEU A 64 -6.70 24.65 24.89
CA LEU A 64 -8.01 24.01 25.09
C LEU A 64 -7.91 22.49 24.96
N TYR A 65 -7.14 22.02 23.98
CA TYR A 65 -6.95 20.60 23.70
C TYR A 65 -6.23 19.83 24.83
N VAL A 66 -5.39 20.51 25.62
CA VAL A 66 -4.73 19.90 26.78
C VAL A 66 -5.66 19.85 28.00
N VAL A 67 -6.55 20.84 28.15
CA VAL A 67 -7.47 20.95 29.30
C VAL A 67 -8.67 19.99 29.18
N ASP A 68 -9.08 19.63 27.97
CA ASP A 68 -10.19 18.68 27.74
C ASP A 68 -9.82 17.19 27.97
N GLU A 69 -8.54 16.87 28.25
CA GLU A 69 -8.11 15.49 28.50
C GLU A 69 -8.25 15.15 29.99
N PRO A 70 -9.02 14.10 30.37
CA PRO A 70 -9.13 13.72 31.77
C PRO A 70 -7.79 13.20 32.29
N ASP A 71 -7.26 13.81 33.36
CA ASP A 71 -5.98 13.44 34.01
C ASP A 71 -5.90 11.95 34.41
N ASN A 72 -7.03 11.28 34.56
CA ASN A 72 -7.12 9.85 34.83
C ASN A 72 -8.37 9.23 34.14
N PRO A 73 -8.25 8.76 32.89
CA PRO A 73 -9.40 8.19 32.17
C PRO A 73 -9.85 6.89 32.84
N SER A 74 -10.98 6.93 33.55
CA SER A 74 -11.57 5.76 34.20
C SER A 74 -12.50 4.97 33.25
N GLY A 75 -12.51 3.64 33.35
CA GLY A 75 -13.43 2.77 32.62
C GLY A 75 -12.87 2.25 31.28
N VAL A 76 -13.72 2.20 30.24
CA VAL A 76 -13.36 1.67 28.90
C VAL A 76 -12.67 2.70 28.00
N GLN A 77 -12.58 3.97 28.40
CA GLN A 77 -12.04 5.06 27.60
C GLN A 77 -10.58 4.83 27.13
N PRO A 78 -9.64 4.34 27.97
CA PRO A 78 -8.27 4.08 27.52
C PRO A 78 -8.19 3.00 26.44
N LEU A 79 -9.08 2.00 26.49
CA LEU A 79 -9.18 0.94 25.50
C LEU A 79 -9.80 1.47 24.19
N ILE A 80 -10.80 2.35 24.28
CA ILE A 80 -11.40 3.05 23.14
C ILE A 80 -10.34 3.90 22.44
N ASP A 81 -9.58 4.68 23.20
CA ASP A 81 -8.46 5.50 22.73
C ASP A 81 -7.36 4.65 22.08
N PHE A 82 -7.06 3.48 22.66
CA PHE A 82 -6.15 2.52 22.06
C PHE A 82 -6.65 1.95 20.73
N LEU A 83 -7.94 1.61 20.61
CA LEU A 83 -8.50 1.03 19.39
C LEU A 83 -8.65 2.07 18.27
N LEU A 84 -8.95 3.32 18.61
CA LEU A 84 -9.12 4.42 17.65
C LEU A 84 -7.81 5.14 17.32
N GLY A 85 -6.77 5.02 18.15
CA GLY A 85 -5.55 5.81 18.00
C GLY A 85 -5.69 7.26 18.48
N THR A 86 -6.68 7.56 19.32
CA THR A 86 -7.03 8.90 19.81
C THR A 86 -6.60 9.12 21.26
N GLY A 87 -6.75 10.33 21.79
CA GLY A 87 -6.48 10.67 23.20
C GLY A 87 -5.01 10.55 23.59
N TRP A 88 -4.68 9.60 24.47
CA TRP A 88 -3.31 9.44 24.95
C TRP A 88 -2.33 8.94 23.87
N MET A 89 -2.84 8.26 22.82
CA MET A 89 -2.01 7.66 21.76
C MET A 89 -1.53 8.69 20.73
N GLU A 90 -2.38 9.62 20.31
CA GLU A 90 -2.05 10.65 19.30
C GLU A 90 -0.90 11.59 19.73
N LYS A 91 -0.64 11.71 21.04
CA LYS A 91 0.47 12.48 21.61
C LYS A 91 1.80 11.70 21.61
N LYS A 92 1.80 10.42 21.27
CA LYS A 92 3.01 9.60 21.15
C LYS A 92 3.69 9.82 19.80
N ILE A 93 5.02 9.71 19.78
CA ILE A 93 5.88 9.93 18.60
C ILE A 93 5.49 9.07 17.38
N ALA A 94 4.76 7.97 17.60
CA ALA A 94 4.23 7.14 16.53
C ALA A 94 3.23 7.86 15.62
N PHE A 95 2.53 8.88 16.14
CA PHE A 95 1.44 9.58 15.47
C PHE A 95 1.82 11.02 15.12
N TYR A 96 1.26 11.51 14.02
CA TYR A 96 1.43 12.88 13.51
C TYR A 96 1.14 13.97 14.55
N GLY A 97 0.18 13.75 15.47
CA GLY A 97 -0.23 14.71 16.49
C GLY A 97 0.87 15.10 17.50
N ALA A 98 1.87 14.23 17.69
CA ALA A 98 2.98 14.47 18.62
C ALA A 98 4.01 15.50 18.10
N TYR A 99 4.09 15.68 16.78
CA TYR A 99 5.06 16.56 16.14
C TYR A 99 4.55 17.99 16.23
N LYS A 100 5.36 18.89 16.79
CA LYS A 100 4.98 20.31 16.96
C LYS A 100 5.59 21.15 15.83
N ASP A 101 5.35 22.45 15.86
CA ASP A 101 5.92 23.39 14.90
C ASP A 101 7.42 23.63 15.16
N ASN A 102 7.95 24.78 14.74
CA ASN A 102 9.38 25.09 14.70
C ASN A 102 10.11 24.76 16.02
N ARG A 103 11.20 24.00 15.93
CA ARG A 103 12.08 23.66 17.06
C ARG A 103 13.21 24.67 17.14
N VAL A 104 13.53 25.14 18.34
CA VAL A 104 14.66 26.04 18.55
C VAL A 104 15.88 25.18 18.92
N LEU A 105 16.90 25.13 18.05
CA LEU A 105 18.15 24.41 18.28
C LEU A 105 19.09 25.17 19.23
N SER A 106 19.07 26.50 19.14
CA SER A 106 19.86 27.46 19.91
C SER A 106 19.30 28.88 19.68
N THR A 107 19.77 29.90 20.39
CA THR A 107 19.29 31.31 20.31
C THR A 107 19.33 31.93 18.90
N SER A 108 19.96 31.29 17.92
CA SER A 108 20.08 31.76 16.54
C SER A 108 19.67 30.75 15.45
N TYR A 109 19.33 29.50 15.80
CA TYR A 109 18.99 28.46 14.82
C TYR A 109 17.66 27.80 15.17
N SER A 110 16.70 27.87 14.25
CA SER A 110 15.43 27.16 14.33
C SER A 110 15.34 26.09 13.25
N TYR A 111 14.86 24.91 13.63
CA TYR A 111 14.54 23.83 12.72
C TYR A 111 13.06 23.87 12.38
N ASN A 112 12.75 24.16 11.12
CA ASN A 112 11.38 24.18 10.62
C ASN A 112 10.91 22.74 10.39
N LEU A 113 10.32 22.15 11.45
CA LEU A 113 9.80 20.78 11.41
C LEU A 113 8.69 20.61 10.35
N PRO A 114 7.73 21.54 10.18
CA PRO A 114 6.74 21.46 9.10
C PRO A 114 7.36 21.32 7.71
N LEU A 115 8.39 22.12 7.40
CA LEU A 115 9.06 22.08 6.11
C LEU A 115 9.80 20.75 5.94
N ALA A 116 10.59 20.37 6.94
CA ALA A 116 11.32 19.10 6.92
C ALA A 116 10.35 17.92 6.72
N TYR A 117 9.19 17.95 7.36
CA TYR A 117 8.17 16.91 7.22
C TYR A 117 7.69 16.75 5.76
N ILE A 118 7.32 17.85 5.08
CA ILE A 118 6.93 17.81 3.66
C ILE A 118 8.09 17.33 2.78
N LEU A 119 9.30 17.83 3.01
CA LEU A 119 10.46 17.45 2.21
C LEU A 119 10.79 15.96 2.36
N VAL A 120 10.69 15.42 3.57
CA VAL A 120 10.88 13.98 3.81
C VAL A 120 9.81 13.18 3.09
N VAL A 121 8.56 13.63 3.14
CA VAL A 121 7.44 12.98 2.43
C VAL A 121 7.70 12.93 0.93
N LEU A 122 8.05 14.08 0.33
CA LEU A 122 8.42 14.15 -1.08
C LEU A 122 9.62 13.27 -1.42
N SER A 123 10.63 13.25 -0.55
CA SER A 123 11.86 12.46 -0.76
C SER A 123 11.61 10.96 -0.74
N TYR A 124 10.82 10.44 0.23
CA TYR A 124 10.57 9.02 0.32
C TYR A 124 9.66 8.55 -0.80
N PHE A 125 8.68 9.36 -1.23
CA PHE A 125 7.87 9.06 -2.41
C PHE A 125 8.76 9.00 -3.65
N PHE A 126 9.56 10.03 -3.91
CA PHE A 126 10.46 10.05 -5.05
C PHE A 126 11.41 8.84 -5.09
N LEU A 127 12.07 8.53 -3.97
CA LEU A 127 12.95 7.35 -3.87
C LEU A 127 12.18 6.04 -4.07
N SER A 128 10.98 5.92 -3.52
CA SER A 128 10.11 4.75 -3.72
C SER A 128 9.71 4.59 -5.18
N LEU A 129 9.37 5.67 -5.88
CA LEU A 129 9.11 5.66 -7.32
C LEU A 129 10.32 5.15 -8.10
N VAL A 130 11.51 5.70 -7.84
CA VAL A 130 12.75 5.26 -8.51
C VAL A 130 13.00 3.77 -8.28
N PHE A 131 12.83 3.28 -7.04
CA PHE A 131 13.01 1.87 -6.72
C PHE A 131 11.97 0.98 -7.41
N VAL A 132 10.70 1.36 -7.41
CA VAL A 132 9.61 0.63 -8.06
C VAL A 132 9.84 0.58 -9.57
N VAL A 133 10.08 1.73 -10.22
CA VAL A 133 10.31 1.81 -11.67
C VAL A 133 11.53 1.00 -12.08
N ARG A 134 12.65 1.10 -11.34
CA ARG A 134 13.85 0.30 -11.65
C ARG A 134 13.58 -1.20 -11.53
N LYS A 135 12.82 -1.62 -10.52
CA LYS A 135 12.45 -3.03 -10.33
C LYS A 135 11.52 -3.53 -11.43
N THR A 136 10.51 -2.74 -11.78
CA THR A 136 9.57 -3.04 -12.87
C THR A 136 10.32 -3.12 -14.20
N ALA A 137 11.19 -2.15 -14.52
CA ALA A 137 11.99 -2.13 -15.74
C ALA A 137 12.89 -3.36 -15.89
N ASN A 138 13.57 -3.76 -14.81
CA ASN A 138 14.37 -4.99 -14.82
C ASN A 138 13.49 -6.23 -15.03
N THR A 139 12.32 -6.27 -14.40
CA THR A 139 11.37 -7.38 -14.57
C THR A 139 10.82 -7.46 -16.00
N VAL A 140 10.56 -6.31 -16.63
CA VAL A 140 10.15 -6.22 -18.05
C VAL A 140 11.28 -6.72 -18.94
N ARG A 141 12.52 -6.27 -18.70
CA ARG A 141 13.70 -6.72 -19.45
C ARG A 141 13.87 -8.24 -19.37
N ASP A 142 13.82 -8.80 -18.16
CA ASP A 142 13.95 -10.25 -17.95
C ASP A 142 12.86 -11.02 -18.74
N ARG A 143 11.64 -10.49 -18.77
CA ARG A 143 10.51 -11.08 -19.52
C ARG A 143 10.70 -11.02 -21.03
N LEU A 144 11.19 -9.89 -21.55
CA LEU A 144 11.46 -9.73 -22.98
C LEU A 144 12.55 -10.71 -23.44
N MET A 145 13.58 -10.92 -22.62
CA MET A 145 14.62 -11.91 -22.86
C MET A 145 14.07 -13.34 -22.85
N ASP A 146 13.21 -13.68 -21.88
CA ASP A 146 12.54 -15.01 -21.85
C ASP A 146 11.65 -15.24 -23.09
N THR A 147 11.01 -14.20 -23.61
CA THR A 147 10.11 -14.31 -24.78
C THR A 147 10.87 -14.65 -26.07
N GLN A 148 12.08 -14.10 -26.26
CA GLN A 148 12.94 -14.43 -27.40
C GLN A 148 13.39 -15.90 -27.40
N CYS A 149 13.47 -16.56 -26.24
CA CYS A 149 13.80 -17.98 -26.13
C CYS A 149 12.62 -18.93 -26.42
N ASN A 150 11.39 -18.43 -26.61
CA ASN A 150 10.21 -19.30 -26.83
C ASN A 150 10.22 -20.03 -28.18
N LEU A 151 11.00 -19.62 -29.17
CA LEU A 151 11.15 -20.38 -30.43
C LEU A 151 11.81 -21.76 -30.25
N ALA A 152 12.46 -22.00 -29.10
CA ALA A 152 13.10 -23.27 -28.74
C ALA A 152 12.42 -23.95 -27.54
N GLN A 153 11.16 -23.61 -27.22
CA GLN A 153 10.52 -24.04 -25.97
C GLN A 153 10.41 -25.56 -25.84
N TYR A 154 9.98 -26.25 -26.89
CA TYR A 154 9.88 -27.72 -26.90
C TYR A 154 11.23 -28.41 -26.96
N SER A 155 12.17 -27.90 -27.75
CA SER A 155 13.50 -28.49 -27.89
C SER A 155 14.31 -28.32 -26.60
N ARG A 156 14.26 -27.16 -25.95
CA ARG A 156 14.88 -26.94 -24.65
C ARG A 156 14.29 -27.86 -23.59
N LEU A 157 12.97 -28.00 -23.54
CA LEU A 157 12.30 -28.88 -22.58
C LEU A 157 12.61 -30.37 -22.83
N ALA A 158 12.74 -30.80 -24.09
CA ALA A 158 13.09 -32.17 -24.43
C ALA A 158 14.57 -32.50 -24.16
N PHE A 159 15.49 -31.57 -24.49
CA PHE A 159 16.93 -31.86 -24.48
C PHE A 159 17.70 -31.36 -23.26
N THR A 160 17.20 -30.35 -22.52
CA THR A 160 17.96 -29.71 -21.43
C THR A 160 17.30 -29.82 -20.06
N PHE A 161 16.13 -30.45 -19.98
CA PHE A 161 15.34 -30.47 -18.76
C PHE A 161 15.73 -31.58 -17.79
N TRP A 162 16.30 -32.69 -18.28
CA TRP A 162 16.77 -33.76 -17.40
C TRP A 162 18.07 -33.37 -16.71
N ASP A 163 18.06 -33.38 -15.38
CA ASP A 163 19.26 -33.17 -14.57
C ASP A 163 19.94 -34.52 -14.32
N TYR A 164 21.03 -34.77 -15.05
CA TYR A 164 21.81 -36.01 -14.96
C TYR A 164 22.62 -36.14 -13.66
N THR A 165 22.65 -35.11 -12.80
CA THR A 165 23.38 -35.14 -11.53
C THR A 165 22.56 -35.72 -10.38
N ILE A 166 21.30 -36.09 -10.61
CA ILE A 166 20.41 -36.67 -9.59
C ILE A 166 20.72 -38.16 -9.43
N SER A 167 21.29 -38.52 -8.28
CA SER A 167 21.57 -39.91 -7.89
C SER A 167 20.47 -40.56 -7.05
N ASP A 168 19.54 -39.76 -6.52
CA ASP A 168 18.46 -40.22 -5.64
C ASP A 168 17.18 -40.57 -6.41
N GLU A 169 16.67 -41.78 -6.20
CA GLU A 169 15.50 -42.33 -6.88
C GLU A 169 14.21 -41.57 -6.51
N ALA A 170 14.09 -41.11 -5.26
CA ALA A 170 12.94 -40.31 -4.86
C ALA A 170 12.89 -38.97 -5.62
N ASN A 171 14.04 -38.32 -5.79
CA ASN A 171 14.14 -37.06 -6.53
C ASN A 171 13.97 -37.24 -8.05
N SER A 172 14.43 -38.35 -8.62
CA SER A 172 14.27 -38.63 -10.06
C SER A 172 12.80 -38.87 -10.44
N THR A 173 12.05 -39.58 -9.61
CA THR A 173 10.60 -39.79 -9.84
C THR A 173 9.80 -38.50 -9.72
N ILE A 174 10.19 -37.59 -8.81
CA ILE A 174 9.60 -36.25 -8.69
C ILE A 174 9.91 -35.41 -9.94
N LEU A 175 11.17 -35.41 -10.40
CA LEU A 175 11.56 -34.68 -11.60
C LEU A 175 10.79 -35.19 -12.82
N HIS A 176 10.69 -36.51 -12.99
CA HIS A 176 9.94 -37.13 -14.08
C HIS A 176 8.47 -36.73 -14.07
N LYS A 177 7.81 -36.78 -12.90
CA LYS A 177 6.41 -36.34 -12.75
C LYS A 177 6.23 -34.86 -13.09
N ASN A 178 7.17 -34.01 -12.69
CA ASN A 178 7.14 -32.58 -13.02
C ASN A 178 7.28 -32.35 -14.53
N ILE A 179 8.19 -33.07 -15.21
CA ILE A 179 8.38 -33.00 -16.67
C ILE A 179 7.11 -33.36 -17.43
N VAL A 180 6.49 -34.49 -17.05
CA VAL A 180 5.28 -34.97 -17.72
C VAL A 180 4.14 -33.99 -17.53
N ARG A 181 4.01 -33.43 -16.32
CA ARG A 181 3.00 -32.40 -16.02
C ARG A 181 3.24 -31.14 -16.85
N GLU A 182 4.46 -30.61 -16.89
CA GLU A 182 4.78 -29.38 -17.62
C GLU A 182 4.57 -29.53 -19.14
N ASN A 183 4.95 -30.67 -19.72
CA ASN A 183 4.65 -30.98 -21.13
C ASN A 183 3.15 -31.06 -21.41
N LYS A 184 2.40 -31.73 -20.53
CA LYS A 184 0.95 -31.86 -20.64
C LYS A 184 0.27 -30.48 -20.58
N ASP A 185 0.67 -29.65 -19.64
CA ASP A 185 0.12 -28.29 -19.48
C ASP A 185 0.36 -27.44 -20.74
N LEU A 186 1.58 -27.49 -21.31
CA LEU A 186 1.92 -26.79 -22.55
C LEU A 186 1.15 -27.29 -23.78
N LEU A 187 0.92 -28.60 -23.86
CA LEU A 187 0.10 -29.22 -24.92
C LEU A 187 -1.36 -28.78 -24.84
N GLU A 188 -1.93 -28.79 -23.64
CA GLU A 188 -3.30 -28.32 -23.40
C GLU A 188 -3.46 -26.83 -23.73
N GLU A 189 -2.45 -26.00 -23.40
CA GLU A 189 -2.45 -24.58 -23.73
C GLU A 189 -2.45 -24.34 -25.26
N ASN A 190 -1.61 -25.07 -26.00
CA ASN A 190 -1.54 -24.96 -27.46
C ASN A 190 -2.78 -25.52 -28.18
N GLN A 191 -3.39 -26.60 -27.68
CA GLN A 191 -4.67 -27.08 -28.18
C GLN A 191 -5.76 -26.01 -28.01
N ARG A 192 -5.84 -25.38 -26.84
CA ARG A 192 -6.81 -24.30 -26.59
C ARG A 192 -6.56 -23.06 -27.44
N ALA A 193 -5.30 -22.73 -27.74
CA ALA A 193 -4.97 -21.63 -28.64
C ALA A 193 -5.49 -21.90 -30.06
N LYS A 194 -5.30 -23.12 -30.56
CA LYS A 194 -5.85 -23.57 -31.85
C LYS A 194 -7.38 -23.58 -31.85
N ASP A 195 -7.99 -24.01 -30.75
CA ASP A 195 -9.45 -23.99 -30.61
C ASP A 195 -10.00 -22.56 -30.63
N LYS A 196 -9.32 -21.59 -30.01
CA LYS A 196 -9.68 -20.16 -30.08
C LYS A 196 -9.60 -19.59 -31.50
N GLU A 197 -8.62 -20.03 -32.28
CA GLU A 197 -8.42 -19.59 -33.67
C GLU A 197 -9.50 -20.14 -34.60
N ASN A 198 -9.88 -21.40 -34.42
CA ASN A 198 -10.93 -22.10 -35.18
C ASN A 198 -12.37 -21.78 -34.74
N MET A 199 -12.57 -20.88 -33.79
CA MET A 199 -13.90 -20.55 -33.28
C MET A 199 -14.78 -19.82 -34.31
N SER A 200 -15.92 -20.43 -34.63
CA SER A 200 -16.98 -19.85 -35.46
C SER A 200 -17.52 -18.52 -34.89
N THR A 201 -17.83 -17.57 -35.78
CA THR A 201 -18.27 -16.20 -35.48
C THR A 201 -19.51 -16.16 -34.58
N LYS A 202 -20.45 -17.09 -34.75
CA LYS A 202 -21.66 -17.19 -33.93
C LYS A 202 -21.36 -17.54 -32.46
N MET A 203 -20.40 -18.44 -32.25
CA MET A 203 -19.98 -18.83 -30.91
C MET A 203 -19.17 -17.73 -30.23
N LYS A 204 -18.37 -16.97 -31.00
CA LYS A 204 -17.70 -15.75 -30.51
C LYS A 204 -18.71 -14.72 -29.99
N VAL A 205 -19.76 -14.41 -30.76
CA VAL A 205 -20.79 -13.43 -30.36
C VAL A 205 -21.52 -13.87 -29.10
N GLN A 206 -21.92 -15.14 -28.98
CA GLN A 206 -22.56 -15.65 -27.77
C GLN A 206 -21.65 -15.56 -26.53
N LEU A 207 -20.36 -15.83 -26.70
CA LEU A 207 -19.40 -15.82 -25.60
C LEU A 207 -19.09 -14.38 -25.13
N TRP A 208 -18.97 -13.43 -26.07
CA TRP A 208 -18.87 -12.01 -25.75
C TRP A 208 -20.12 -11.46 -25.07
N ALA A 209 -21.33 -11.88 -25.50
CA ALA A 209 -22.58 -11.48 -24.87
C ALA A 209 -22.68 -11.95 -23.41
N ILE A 210 -22.26 -13.19 -23.11
CA ILE A 210 -22.19 -13.72 -21.74
C ILE A 210 -21.21 -12.91 -20.89
N ARG A 211 -20.02 -12.59 -21.43
CA ARG A 211 -19.00 -11.79 -20.71
C ARG A 211 -19.46 -10.38 -20.43
N ILE A 212 -20.11 -9.72 -21.39
CA ILE A 212 -20.68 -8.39 -21.20
C ILE A 212 -21.78 -8.44 -20.12
N GLY A 213 -22.67 -9.43 -20.17
CA GLY A 213 -23.72 -9.61 -19.16
C GLY A 213 -23.17 -9.80 -17.75
N ILE A 214 -22.13 -10.63 -17.59
CA ILE A 214 -21.51 -10.88 -16.29
C ILE A 214 -20.73 -9.65 -15.80
N ASN A 215 -20.01 -8.94 -16.67
CA ASN A 215 -19.32 -7.71 -16.27
C ASN A 215 -20.29 -6.57 -15.90
N ILE A 216 -21.42 -6.43 -16.58
CA ILE A 216 -22.49 -5.49 -16.18
C ILE A 216 -23.02 -5.86 -14.79
N LEU A 217 -23.25 -7.15 -14.55
CA LEU A 217 -23.71 -7.64 -13.25
C LEU A 217 -22.68 -7.42 -12.14
N VAL A 218 -21.39 -7.60 -12.43
CA VAL A 218 -20.27 -7.27 -11.53
C VAL A 218 -20.27 -5.79 -11.18
N ILE A 219 -20.39 -4.90 -12.18
CA ILE A 219 -20.47 -3.45 -11.97
C ILE A 219 -21.70 -3.10 -11.11
N GLY A 220 -22.84 -3.75 -11.34
CA GLY A 220 -24.05 -3.55 -10.54
C GLY A 220 -23.87 -3.94 -9.07
N ILE A 221 -23.22 -5.07 -8.80
CA ILE A 221 -22.91 -5.51 -7.41
C ILE A 221 -21.94 -4.53 -6.73
N LEU A 222 -20.91 -4.08 -7.45
CA LEU A 222 -19.95 -3.10 -6.92
C LEU A 222 -20.63 -1.74 -6.64
N ALA A 223 -21.50 -1.27 -7.54
CA ALA A 223 -22.26 -0.04 -7.34
C ALA A 223 -23.20 -0.14 -6.14
N LEU A 224 -23.88 -1.27 -5.96
CA LEU A 224 -24.72 -1.53 -4.78
C LEU A 224 -23.91 -1.55 -3.49
N ALA A 225 -22.74 -2.20 -3.49
CA ALA A 225 -21.83 -2.21 -2.35
C ALA A 225 -21.38 -0.79 -1.97
N CYS A 226 -20.97 0.02 -2.95
CA CYS A 226 -20.62 1.43 -2.74
C CYS A 226 -21.81 2.24 -2.21
N TYR A 227 -23.03 2.01 -2.71
CA TYR A 227 -24.24 2.67 -2.25
C TYR A 227 -24.56 2.35 -0.79
N ILE A 228 -24.43 1.08 -0.37
CA ILE A 228 -24.60 0.67 1.04
C ILE A 228 -23.58 1.37 1.93
N VAL A 229 -22.30 1.41 1.52
CA VAL A 229 -21.25 2.14 2.27
C VAL A 229 -21.57 3.62 2.39
N PHE A 230 -22.08 4.24 1.32
CA PHE A 230 -22.50 5.64 1.33
C PHE A 230 -23.66 5.89 2.29
N LEU A 231 -24.69 5.03 2.30
CA LEU A 231 -25.83 5.14 3.22
C LEU A 231 -25.36 5.05 4.68
N VAL A 232 -24.55 4.04 5.00
CA VAL A 232 -23.99 3.85 6.34
C VAL A 232 -23.19 5.08 6.79
N LYS A 233 -22.39 5.66 5.89
CA LYS A 233 -21.64 6.89 6.18
C LYS A 233 -22.55 8.12 6.36
N SER A 234 -23.62 8.23 5.58
CA SER A 234 -24.53 9.39 5.63
C SER A 234 -25.36 9.44 6.90
N GLU A 235 -25.64 8.29 7.50
CA GLU A 235 -26.49 8.16 8.68
C GLU A 235 -25.72 8.35 10.01
N THR A 236 -24.38 8.39 9.96
CA THR A 236 -23.55 8.64 11.15
C THR A 236 -23.51 10.14 11.50
N ASN A 237 -24.57 10.66 12.12
CA ASN A 237 -24.51 11.96 12.80
C ASN A 237 -23.83 11.80 14.17
N TYR A 238 -22.59 12.28 14.28
CA TYR A 238 -21.72 12.11 15.45
C TYR A 238 -22.06 13.02 16.64
N LYS A 239 -22.85 14.07 16.41
CA LYS A 239 -23.20 15.03 17.47
C LYS A 239 -24.24 14.39 18.39
N ASN A 240 -23.86 14.11 19.64
CA ASN A 240 -24.72 13.71 20.78
C ASN A 240 -24.83 12.21 21.11
N LYS A 241 -23.83 11.38 20.77
CA LYS A 241 -23.83 9.95 21.11
C LYS A 241 -22.78 9.60 22.17
N THR A 242 -23.01 8.50 22.90
CA THR A 242 -22.08 8.01 23.92
C THR A 242 -20.74 7.60 23.29
N PRO A 243 -19.61 7.60 24.03
CA PRO A 243 -18.30 7.23 23.48
C PRO A 243 -18.29 5.81 22.89
N LEU A 244 -19.09 4.88 23.44
CA LEU A 244 -19.22 3.53 22.91
C LEU A 244 -20.02 3.48 21.59
N GLU A 245 -21.04 4.33 21.44
CA GLU A 245 -21.77 4.48 20.19
C GLU A 245 -20.92 5.16 19.10
N GLN A 246 -20.05 6.10 19.48
CA GLN A 246 -19.10 6.73 18.56
C GLN A 246 -18.05 5.73 18.04
N LEU A 247 -17.56 4.85 18.92
CA LEU A 247 -16.73 3.71 18.53
C LEU A 247 -17.50 2.77 17.58
N ALA A 248 -18.71 2.38 17.94
CA ALA A 248 -19.51 1.48 17.11
C ALA A 248 -19.74 2.06 15.70
N LEU A 249 -20.05 3.36 15.59
CA LEU A 249 -20.28 4.04 14.32
C LEU A 249 -19.01 4.20 13.47
N SER A 250 -17.87 4.50 14.09
CA SER A 250 -16.60 4.61 13.37
C SER A 250 -16.12 3.26 12.83
N PHE A 251 -16.31 2.17 13.58
CA PHE A 251 -16.01 0.82 13.11
C PHE A 251 -17.09 0.24 12.19
N MET A 252 -18.34 0.72 12.23
CA MET A 252 -19.43 0.21 11.41
C MET A 252 -19.11 0.27 9.91
N VAL A 253 -18.51 1.37 9.44
CA VAL A 253 -18.08 1.51 8.04
C VAL A 253 -17.01 0.48 7.68
N SER A 254 -16.03 0.26 8.56
CA SER A 254 -14.99 -0.76 8.32
C SER A 254 -15.57 -2.18 8.37
N LEU A 255 -16.53 -2.44 9.25
CA LEU A 255 -17.21 -3.73 9.38
C LEU A 255 -18.09 -4.02 8.16
N THR A 256 -18.81 -3.03 7.63
CA THR A 256 -19.63 -3.19 6.42
C THR A 256 -18.76 -3.42 5.20
N ILE A 257 -17.65 -2.69 5.05
CA ILE A 257 -16.65 -2.96 3.99
C ILE A 257 -16.10 -4.38 4.12
N THR A 258 -15.72 -4.82 5.32
CA THR A 258 -15.19 -6.17 5.54
C THR A 258 -16.22 -7.27 5.22
N ALA A 259 -17.49 -7.05 5.61
CA ALA A 259 -18.58 -7.97 5.30
C ALA A 259 -18.85 -8.04 3.79
N LEU A 260 -18.87 -6.89 3.10
CA LEU A 260 -19.01 -6.82 1.64
C LEU A 260 -17.86 -7.55 0.94
N ASN A 261 -16.62 -7.26 1.32
CA ASN A 261 -15.42 -7.89 0.78
C ASN A 261 -15.36 -9.39 1.07
N SER A 262 -16.09 -9.87 2.08
CA SER A 262 -16.26 -11.31 2.32
C SER A 262 -17.32 -11.92 1.41
N ILE A 263 -18.46 -11.25 1.18
CA ILE A 263 -19.61 -11.79 0.43
C ILE A 263 -19.39 -11.71 -1.09
N VAL A 264 -18.82 -10.61 -1.59
CA VAL A 264 -18.63 -10.33 -3.01
C VAL A 264 -17.80 -11.42 -3.73
N PRO A 265 -16.67 -11.92 -3.17
CA PRO A 265 -15.92 -13.02 -3.76
C PRO A 265 -16.70 -14.33 -3.87
N PHE A 266 -17.62 -14.64 -2.94
CA PHE A 266 -18.49 -15.82 -3.08
C PHE A 266 -19.46 -15.67 -4.26
N GLY A 267 -19.96 -14.45 -4.48
CA GLY A 267 -20.74 -14.10 -5.67
C GLY A 267 -19.95 -14.34 -6.96
N PHE A 268 -18.71 -13.81 -7.03
CA PHE A 268 -17.85 -14.00 -8.19
C PHE A 268 -17.46 -15.46 -8.42
N LYS A 269 -17.14 -16.21 -7.36
CA LYS A 269 -16.80 -17.64 -7.47
C LYS A 269 -17.94 -18.46 -8.09
N LYS A 270 -19.19 -18.08 -7.83
CA LYS A 270 -20.36 -18.71 -8.45
C LYS A 270 -20.55 -18.29 -9.91
N MET A 271 -20.06 -17.10 -10.30
CA MET A 271 -20.20 -16.53 -11.65
C MET A 271 -19.09 -16.96 -12.63
N VAL A 272 -17.85 -17.12 -12.16
CA VAL A 272 -16.68 -17.47 -12.99
C VAL A 272 -16.87 -18.74 -13.85
N PRO A 273 -17.50 -19.84 -13.37
CA PRO A 273 -17.74 -21.02 -14.20
C PRO A 273 -18.57 -20.74 -15.46
N TYR A 274 -19.39 -19.68 -15.43
CA TYR A 274 -20.23 -19.29 -16.58
C TYR A 274 -19.45 -18.51 -17.64
N GLU A 275 -18.30 -17.91 -17.32
CA GLU A 275 -17.52 -17.08 -18.25
C GLU A 275 -16.60 -17.90 -19.19
N LYS A 276 -16.43 -19.21 -18.94
CA LYS A 276 -15.54 -20.11 -19.70
C LYS A 276 -14.19 -19.44 -20.03
N TYR A 277 -13.54 -18.83 -19.03
CA TYR A 277 -12.22 -18.25 -19.22
C TYR A 277 -11.17 -19.34 -19.49
N SER A 278 -10.11 -19.00 -20.24
CA SER A 278 -8.95 -19.88 -20.41
C SER A 278 -8.19 -19.97 -19.09
N PHE A 279 -7.62 -21.11 -18.69
CA PHE A 279 -6.94 -21.29 -17.38
C PHE A 279 -5.97 -20.16 -16.98
N ALA A 280 -5.17 -19.60 -17.90
CA ALA A 280 -4.29 -18.46 -17.61
C ALA A 280 -5.07 -17.14 -17.40
N ASP A 281 -6.11 -16.90 -18.20
CA ASP A 281 -7.00 -15.74 -18.06
C ASP A 281 -7.92 -15.89 -16.84
N GLU A 282 -8.35 -17.11 -16.53
CA GLU A 282 -9.14 -17.50 -15.37
C GLU A 282 -8.33 -17.24 -14.12
N VAL A 283 -7.06 -17.63 -14.07
CA VAL A 283 -6.19 -17.32 -12.93
C VAL A 283 -5.94 -15.82 -12.82
N ASN A 284 -5.71 -15.08 -13.91
CA ASN A 284 -5.48 -13.63 -13.83
C ASN A 284 -6.75 -12.83 -13.48
N VAL A 285 -7.91 -13.18 -14.03
CA VAL A 285 -9.22 -12.59 -13.71
C VAL A 285 -9.66 -12.99 -12.30
N THR A 286 -9.42 -14.24 -11.91
CA THR A 286 -9.73 -14.73 -10.57
C THR A 286 -8.75 -14.13 -9.56
N LEU A 287 -7.46 -13.95 -9.85
CA LEU A 287 -6.53 -13.21 -8.99
C LEU A 287 -6.89 -11.72 -8.88
N ALA A 288 -7.30 -11.07 -9.98
CA ALA A 288 -7.79 -9.69 -9.97
C ALA A 288 -9.10 -9.53 -9.18
N ARG A 289 -9.96 -10.56 -9.16
CA ARG A 289 -11.22 -10.58 -8.37
C ARG A 289 -11.06 -11.19 -6.95
N LEU A 290 -9.99 -11.94 -6.68
CA LEU A 290 -9.66 -12.57 -5.39
C LEU A 290 -8.81 -11.66 -4.49
N ILE A 291 -8.55 -10.42 -4.90
CA ILE A 291 -7.88 -9.42 -4.05
C ILE A 291 -8.61 -9.23 -2.69
N GLU A 292 -9.85 -9.71 -2.56
CA GLU A 292 -10.63 -9.65 -1.31
C GLU A 292 -10.90 -10.99 -0.62
N ASN A 293 -10.57 -12.15 -1.20
CA ASN A 293 -11.00 -13.42 -0.62
C ASN A 293 -10.02 -13.92 0.45
N LYS A 294 -10.13 -13.35 1.66
CA LYS A 294 -9.50 -13.90 2.87
C LYS A 294 -10.31 -15.09 3.34
N ASP A 295 -10.01 -16.28 2.81
CA ASP A 295 -10.58 -17.56 3.28
C ASP A 295 -10.33 -17.70 4.80
N TRP A 296 -11.32 -17.35 5.63
CA TRP A 296 -11.23 -17.37 7.10
C TRP A 296 -11.45 -18.77 7.69
N SER A 297 -11.40 -19.83 6.88
CA SER A 297 -11.71 -21.18 7.35
C SER A 297 -10.71 -21.61 8.42
N ILE A 298 -11.18 -21.70 9.66
CA ILE A 298 -10.39 -22.06 10.86
C ILE A 298 -9.72 -23.44 10.67
N SER A 299 -10.26 -24.30 9.80
CA SER A 299 -9.62 -25.58 9.44
C SER A 299 -8.31 -25.43 8.64
N LYS A 300 -8.07 -24.31 7.95
CA LYS A 300 -6.79 -23.99 7.29
C LYS A 300 -5.75 -23.38 8.22
N ILE A 301 -6.15 -22.89 9.40
CA ILE A 301 -5.22 -22.39 10.43
C ILE A 301 -4.52 -23.56 11.14
N ILE A 302 -5.17 -24.74 11.18
CA ILE A 302 -4.68 -25.96 11.85
C ILE A 302 -4.22 -27.02 10.82
N GLY A 303 -4.74 -26.99 9.59
CA GLY A 303 -4.35 -27.90 8.52
C GLY A 303 -3.03 -27.55 7.82
N LEU A 304 -2.45 -28.54 7.12
CA LEU A 304 -1.29 -28.39 6.23
C LEU A 304 -1.51 -27.21 5.28
N GLN A 305 -0.73 -26.14 5.48
CA GLN A 305 -0.89 -24.91 4.71
C GLN A 305 -0.32 -25.14 3.31
N GLU A 306 -1.09 -24.88 2.24
CA GLU A 306 -0.53 -24.86 0.89
C GLU A 306 0.17 -23.51 0.65
N PHE A 307 1.38 -23.54 0.09
CA PHE A 307 2.16 -22.33 -0.17
C PHE A 307 1.64 -21.63 -1.43
N ASP A 308 0.58 -20.82 -1.28
CA ASP A 308 0.00 -20.01 -2.35
C ASP A 308 0.81 -18.71 -2.52
N ILE A 309 1.73 -18.71 -3.48
CA ILE A 309 2.68 -17.61 -3.74
C ILE A 309 1.96 -16.31 -4.12
N PRO A 310 1.04 -16.28 -5.11
CA PRO A 310 0.34 -15.07 -5.50
C PRO A 310 -0.40 -14.36 -4.37
N LYS A 311 -1.13 -15.10 -3.52
CA LYS A 311 -1.88 -14.50 -2.39
C LYS A 311 -0.96 -13.85 -1.38
N ASN A 312 0.13 -14.55 -1.03
CA ASN A 312 1.14 -14.02 -0.12
C ASN A 312 1.81 -12.76 -0.67
N ILE A 313 2.06 -12.68 -1.98
CA ILE A 313 2.65 -11.48 -2.60
C ILE A 313 1.65 -10.33 -2.58
N LEU A 314 0.37 -10.60 -2.85
CA LEU A 314 -0.66 -9.57 -2.87
C LEU A 314 -0.88 -8.94 -1.48
N ASP A 315 -0.88 -9.74 -0.42
CA ASP A 315 -0.92 -9.23 0.97
C ASP A 315 0.28 -8.33 1.30
N LEU A 316 1.45 -8.62 0.70
CA LEU A 316 2.64 -7.78 0.83
C LEU A 316 2.46 -6.44 0.09
N ILE A 317 1.90 -6.44 -1.12
CA ILE A 317 1.58 -5.20 -1.86
C ILE A 317 0.58 -4.36 -1.07
N TYR A 318 -0.48 -4.96 -0.54
CA TYR A 318 -1.46 -4.25 0.29
C TYR A 318 -0.81 -3.61 1.52
N THR A 319 0.08 -4.35 2.19
CA THR A 319 0.84 -3.81 3.33
C THR A 319 1.71 -2.62 2.90
N GLU A 320 2.37 -2.69 1.75
CA GLU A 320 3.22 -1.60 1.23
C GLU A 320 2.43 -0.33 0.91
N VAL A 321 1.26 -0.48 0.28
CA VAL A 321 0.32 0.61 0.00
C VAL A 321 -0.08 1.31 1.30
N LEU A 322 -0.37 0.55 2.35
CA LEU A 322 -0.66 1.10 3.67
C LEU A 322 0.54 1.83 4.29
N VAL A 323 1.77 1.40 4.03
CA VAL A 323 2.96 2.13 4.49
C VAL A 323 3.08 3.46 3.76
N TRP A 324 3.02 3.47 2.42
CA TRP A 324 3.15 4.71 1.64
C TRP A 324 2.09 5.75 2.01
N PHE A 325 0.84 5.30 2.17
CA PHE A 325 -0.26 6.15 2.60
C PHE A 325 -0.15 6.54 4.09
N GLY A 326 0.08 5.56 4.97
CA GLY A 326 0.01 5.72 6.41
C GLY A 326 1.18 6.47 7.03
N THR A 327 2.37 6.43 6.41
CA THR A 327 3.58 7.08 6.96
C THR A 327 3.40 8.59 7.18
N PHE A 328 2.58 9.24 6.33
CA PHE A 328 2.23 10.65 6.47
C PHE A 328 1.41 10.96 7.75
N PHE A 329 0.63 10.01 8.26
CA PHE A 329 -0.18 10.20 9.47
C PHE A 329 0.45 9.55 10.71
N ALA A 330 1.27 8.53 10.51
CA ALA A 330 1.98 7.82 11.57
C ALA A 330 3.40 7.48 11.09
N PRO A 331 4.39 8.36 11.36
CA PRO A 331 5.78 8.24 10.89
C PRO A 331 6.49 6.92 11.24
N MET A 332 6.01 6.21 12.27
CA MET A 332 6.62 4.96 12.75
C MET A 332 6.01 3.69 12.14
N ILE A 333 5.00 3.81 11.25
CA ILE A 333 4.44 2.66 10.52
C ILE A 333 5.51 1.86 9.75
N PRO A 334 6.46 2.48 9.02
CA PRO A 334 7.53 1.74 8.34
C PRO A 334 8.33 0.83 9.27
N LEU A 335 8.61 1.26 10.50
CA LEU A 335 9.32 0.45 11.51
C LEU A 335 8.49 -0.79 11.89
N MET A 336 7.19 -0.61 12.14
CA MET A 336 6.30 -1.73 12.43
C MET A 336 6.23 -2.72 11.27
N THR A 337 6.24 -2.24 10.03
CA THR A 337 6.27 -3.10 8.83
C THR A 337 7.59 -3.85 8.70
N VAL A 338 8.73 -3.21 8.97
CA VAL A 338 10.05 -3.88 9.00
C VAL A 338 10.04 -5.02 10.03
N LEU A 339 9.56 -4.78 11.25
CA LEU A 339 9.43 -5.80 12.29
C LEU A 339 8.48 -6.93 11.87
N LYS A 340 7.32 -6.59 11.30
CA LYS A 340 6.35 -7.56 10.74
C LYS A 340 7.00 -8.44 9.68
N LEU A 341 7.77 -7.86 8.74
CA LEU A 341 8.44 -8.61 7.67
C LEU A 341 9.48 -9.59 8.23
N VAL A 342 10.23 -9.18 9.25
CA VAL A 342 11.19 -10.05 9.95
C VAL A 342 10.47 -11.21 10.64
N LEU A 343 9.42 -10.91 11.42
CA LEU A 343 8.63 -11.94 12.11
C LEU A 343 8.01 -12.92 11.11
N VAL A 344 7.32 -12.42 10.07
CA VAL A 344 6.70 -13.24 9.03
C VAL A 344 7.73 -14.10 8.32
N PHE A 345 8.93 -13.58 8.06
CA PHE A 345 10.02 -14.36 7.46
C PHE A 345 10.43 -15.54 8.35
N TYR A 346 10.64 -15.32 9.65
CA TYR A 346 11.00 -16.40 10.58
C TYR A 346 9.87 -17.40 10.79
N PHE A 347 8.62 -16.94 10.94
CA PHE A 347 7.46 -17.82 11.05
C PHE A 347 7.28 -18.69 9.80
N LYS A 348 7.37 -18.10 8.60
CA LYS A 348 7.27 -18.87 7.34
C LYS A 348 8.46 -19.81 7.16
N LYS A 349 9.67 -19.43 7.57
CA LYS A 349 10.84 -20.31 7.56
C LYS A 349 10.62 -21.53 8.46
N LEU A 350 10.14 -21.32 9.69
CA LEU A 350 9.85 -22.41 10.63
C LEU A 350 8.74 -23.31 10.11
N SER A 351 7.63 -22.72 9.65
CA SER A 351 6.52 -23.48 9.09
C SER A 351 6.97 -24.34 7.91
N LEU A 352 7.81 -23.80 7.01
CA LEU A 352 8.35 -24.52 5.85
C LEU A 352 9.28 -25.69 6.22
N MET A 353 9.97 -25.63 7.36
CA MET A 353 10.84 -26.72 7.82
C MET A 353 10.05 -27.86 8.49
N TYR A 354 8.92 -27.57 9.13
CA TYR A 354 8.20 -28.53 9.95
C TYR A 354 6.86 -29.03 9.37
N ASN A 355 6.23 -28.30 8.44
CA ASN A 355 4.79 -28.47 8.19
C ASN A 355 4.33 -28.42 6.71
N PHE A 356 5.23 -28.50 5.71
CA PHE A 356 4.83 -28.29 4.30
C PHE A 356 4.98 -29.51 3.39
N THR A 357 3.92 -29.76 2.62
CA THR A 357 3.95 -30.50 1.35
C THR A 357 4.24 -29.54 0.19
N PRO A 358 5.02 -29.94 -0.83
CA PRO A 358 5.33 -29.08 -1.96
C PRO A 358 4.06 -28.71 -2.75
N SER A 359 3.98 -27.46 -3.21
CA SER A 359 2.86 -26.96 -4.01
C SER A 359 2.61 -27.86 -5.22
N SER A 360 1.37 -28.31 -5.39
CA SER A 360 0.96 -29.21 -6.48
C SER A 360 0.83 -28.52 -7.84
N LYS A 361 0.82 -27.18 -7.86
CA LYS A 361 0.67 -26.37 -9.09
C LYS A 361 1.99 -25.70 -9.47
N THR A 362 2.53 -26.08 -10.62
CA THR A 362 3.66 -25.42 -11.29
C THR A 362 3.16 -24.14 -11.94
N TYR A 363 3.29 -23.02 -11.23
CA TYR A 363 2.97 -21.71 -11.79
C TYR A 363 4.09 -21.25 -12.73
N ARG A 364 3.73 -20.69 -13.90
CA ARG A 364 4.70 -20.04 -14.79
C ARG A 364 5.19 -18.73 -14.16
N VAL A 365 6.21 -18.86 -13.31
CA VAL A 365 6.79 -17.81 -12.44
C VAL A 365 7.08 -16.48 -13.15
N GLY A 366 7.35 -16.49 -14.46
CA GLY A 366 7.60 -15.27 -15.23
C GLY A 366 6.45 -14.27 -15.23
N ASP A 367 5.21 -14.76 -15.40
CA ASP A 367 4.06 -13.91 -15.74
C ASP A 367 3.36 -13.29 -14.53
N ALA A 368 3.23 -14.02 -13.41
CA ALA A 368 2.67 -13.47 -12.17
C ALA A 368 3.48 -12.29 -11.65
N TYR A 369 4.80 -12.36 -11.71
CA TYR A 369 5.65 -11.31 -11.16
C TYR A 369 5.61 -10.04 -11.99
N PHE A 370 5.52 -10.17 -13.31
CA PHE A 370 5.33 -9.01 -14.17
C PHE A 370 4.00 -8.31 -13.85
N PHE A 371 2.93 -9.10 -13.70
CA PHE A 371 1.63 -8.59 -13.25
C PHE A 371 1.73 -7.91 -11.87
N VAL A 372 2.38 -8.55 -10.90
CA VAL A 372 2.63 -8.00 -9.56
C VAL A 372 3.36 -6.65 -9.61
N GLN A 373 4.40 -6.50 -10.46
CA GLN A 373 5.13 -5.24 -10.57
C GLN A 373 4.27 -4.12 -11.19
N ILE A 374 3.42 -4.44 -12.16
CA ILE A 374 2.46 -3.47 -12.73
C ILE A 374 1.43 -3.05 -11.67
N VAL A 375 0.87 -4.01 -10.93
CA VAL A 375 -0.09 -3.73 -9.86
C VAL A 375 0.56 -2.86 -8.79
N LEU A 376 1.81 -3.12 -8.42
CA LEU A 376 2.56 -2.30 -7.46
C LEU A 376 2.76 -0.86 -7.96
N LEU A 377 3.13 -0.68 -9.23
CA LEU A 377 3.28 0.65 -9.84
C LEU A 377 1.94 1.40 -9.90
N GLY A 378 0.86 0.73 -10.30
CA GLY A 378 -0.48 1.30 -10.29
C GLY A 378 -0.93 1.69 -8.89
N ALA A 379 -0.70 0.83 -7.90
CA ALA A 379 -1.04 1.10 -6.51
C ALA A 379 -0.24 2.28 -5.93
N TYR A 380 1.04 2.44 -6.31
CA TYR A 380 1.86 3.59 -5.95
C TYR A 380 1.23 4.92 -6.42
N VAL A 381 0.79 4.97 -7.69
CA VAL A 381 0.10 6.16 -8.24
C VAL A 381 -1.22 6.41 -7.52
N VAL A 382 -1.97 5.38 -7.16
CA VAL A 382 -3.20 5.55 -6.39
C VAL A 382 -2.90 6.10 -4.98
N CYS A 383 -1.80 5.69 -4.33
CA CYS A 383 -1.43 6.16 -2.98
C CYS A 383 -1.01 7.62 -2.92
N ILE A 384 -0.36 8.15 -3.95
CA ILE A 384 0.13 9.54 -3.93
C ILE A 384 -1.02 10.55 -4.03
N THR A 385 -2.09 10.20 -4.75
CA THR A 385 -3.23 11.08 -5.00
C THR A 385 -3.95 11.59 -3.74
N PRO A 386 -4.33 10.75 -2.73
CA PRO A 386 -4.98 11.25 -1.52
C PRO A 386 -4.04 12.09 -0.65
N ILE A 387 -2.74 11.78 -0.59
CA ILE A 387 -1.78 12.57 0.19
C ILE A 387 -1.60 13.95 -0.45
N MET A 388 -1.47 14.02 -1.77
CA MET A 388 -1.44 15.29 -2.49
C MET A 388 -2.71 16.11 -2.25
N TYR A 389 -3.88 15.46 -2.27
CA TYR A 389 -5.15 16.11 -1.95
C TYR A 389 -5.19 16.66 -0.51
N VAL A 390 -4.70 15.90 0.48
CA VAL A 390 -4.63 16.35 1.88
C VAL A 390 -3.72 17.56 2.04
N VAL A 391 -2.53 17.54 1.43
CA VAL A 391 -1.57 18.64 1.51
C VAL A 391 -2.09 19.92 0.83
N TRP A 392 -2.85 19.77 -0.26
CA TRP A 392 -3.34 20.91 -1.06
C TRP A 392 -4.67 21.50 -0.56
N SER A 393 -5.62 20.66 -0.16
CA SER A 393 -7.02 21.07 0.00
C SER A 393 -7.51 21.01 1.45
N MET A 394 -6.87 20.23 2.32
CA MET A 394 -7.35 20.03 3.69
C MET A 394 -6.63 20.97 4.67
N SER A 395 -7.40 21.67 5.50
CA SER A 395 -6.83 22.50 6.56
C SER A 395 -6.29 21.62 7.70
N PRO A 396 -5.05 21.87 8.17
CA PRO A 396 -4.47 21.09 9.25
C PRO A 396 -5.19 21.38 10.58
N SER A 397 -5.11 20.41 11.50
CA SER A 397 -5.58 20.63 12.87
C SER A 397 -4.83 21.79 13.51
N LYS A 398 -5.56 22.71 14.13
CA LYS A 398 -4.99 23.84 14.87
C LYS A 398 -4.57 23.44 16.28
N GLY A 399 -5.09 22.33 16.81
CA GLY A 399 -4.80 21.84 18.17
C GLY A 399 -3.52 21.00 18.26
N CYS A 400 -3.22 20.21 17.23
CA CYS A 400 -2.12 19.25 17.23
C CYS A 400 -1.47 19.11 15.84
N GLY A 401 -0.22 18.64 15.81
CA GLY A 401 0.56 18.42 14.59
C GLY A 401 1.43 19.60 14.13
N PRO A 402 2.36 19.34 13.19
CA PRO A 402 3.38 20.30 12.76
C PRO A 402 2.80 21.50 12.01
N PHE A 403 1.80 21.30 11.15
CA PHE A 403 1.28 22.35 10.28
C PHE A 403 0.28 23.32 10.95
N ARG A 404 0.12 23.27 12.28
CA ARG A 404 -0.90 24.03 13.02
C ARG A 404 -0.88 25.55 12.79
N SER A 405 0.29 26.11 12.50
CA SER A 405 0.51 27.54 12.30
C SER A 405 0.14 28.04 10.89
N TYR A 406 -0.21 27.14 9.97
CA TYR A 406 -0.56 27.43 8.57
C TYR A 406 -2.02 27.07 8.28
N ASP A 407 -2.66 27.74 7.32
CA ASP A 407 -4.04 27.42 6.92
C ASP A 407 -4.09 26.23 5.96
N PHE A 408 -3.04 26.06 5.16
CA PHE A 408 -2.81 24.87 4.35
C PHE A 408 -1.37 24.38 4.50
N MET A 409 -1.15 23.07 4.36
CA MET A 409 0.17 22.47 4.58
C MET A 409 1.21 22.97 3.55
N TYR A 410 0.81 23.19 2.29
CA TYR A 410 1.70 23.66 1.23
C TYR A 410 2.24 25.08 1.45
N GLU A 411 1.60 25.91 2.29
CA GLU A 411 2.06 27.28 2.57
C GLU A 411 3.44 27.30 3.19
N THR A 412 3.82 26.26 3.93
CA THR A 412 5.18 26.12 4.46
C THR A 412 6.23 26.07 3.35
N LEU A 413 5.93 25.37 2.25
CA LEU A 413 6.82 25.26 1.10
C LEU A 413 6.88 26.58 0.34
N SER A 414 5.72 27.20 0.06
CA SER A 414 5.66 28.50 -0.62
C SER A 414 6.37 29.61 0.17
N ALA A 415 6.14 29.70 1.48
CA ALA A 415 6.81 30.68 2.34
C ALA A 415 8.34 30.51 2.34
N THR A 416 8.82 29.26 2.24
CA THR A 416 10.26 28.98 2.15
C THR A 416 10.81 29.37 0.79
N ILE A 417 10.10 29.09 -0.31
CA ILE A 417 10.52 29.46 -1.67
C ILE A 417 10.64 30.98 -1.82
N HIS A 418 9.68 31.74 -1.27
CA HIS A 418 9.74 33.21 -1.28
C HIS A 418 10.85 33.80 -0.40
N SER A 419 11.43 33.01 0.51
CA SER A 419 12.58 33.44 1.32
C SER A 419 13.92 33.27 0.60
N TRP A 420 13.94 32.61 -0.57
CA TRP A 420 15.16 32.34 -1.32
C TRP A 420 15.67 33.56 -2.09
N PRO A 421 16.94 33.56 -2.52
CA PRO A 421 17.45 34.58 -3.43
C PRO A 421 16.60 34.65 -4.72
N PRO A 422 16.44 35.84 -5.33
CA PRO A 422 15.52 36.03 -6.47
C PRO A 422 15.76 35.09 -7.66
N TRP A 423 17.03 34.69 -7.87
CA TRP A 423 17.39 33.77 -8.95
C TRP A 423 16.90 32.33 -8.71
N MET A 424 16.79 31.89 -7.45
CA MET A 424 16.26 30.57 -7.09
C MET A 424 14.73 30.56 -7.08
N GLU A 425 14.12 31.64 -6.59
CA GLU A 425 12.67 31.84 -6.63
C GLU A 425 12.16 31.78 -8.08
N GLY A 426 12.80 32.52 -9.00
CA GLY A 426 12.43 32.50 -10.41
C GLY A 426 12.55 31.12 -11.09
N ILE A 427 13.50 30.28 -10.67
CA ILE A 427 13.61 28.89 -11.15
C ILE A 427 12.46 28.04 -10.61
N ALA A 428 12.15 28.17 -9.32
CA ALA A 428 11.08 27.42 -8.68
C ALA A 428 9.71 27.78 -9.29
N ASP A 429 9.45 29.08 -9.51
CA ASP A 429 8.23 29.57 -10.14
C ASP A 429 8.12 29.13 -11.61
N PHE A 430 9.24 29.10 -12.34
CA PHE A 430 9.27 28.58 -13.70
C PHE A 430 8.92 27.08 -13.75
N LEU A 431 9.50 26.28 -12.86
CA LEU A 431 9.19 24.83 -12.76
C LEU A 431 7.76 24.56 -12.33
N ALA A 432 7.22 25.38 -11.42
CA ALA A 432 5.83 25.30 -10.97
C ALA A 432 4.82 25.83 -12.00
N SER A 433 5.28 26.55 -13.02
CA SER A 433 4.43 27.11 -14.07
C SER A 433 3.77 26.02 -14.91
N THR A 434 2.53 26.29 -15.32
CA THR A 434 1.77 25.48 -16.28
C THR A 434 2.50 25.37 -17.63
N ALA A 435 3.29 26.38 -18.00
CA ALA A 435 4.08 26.41 -19.23
C ALA A 435 5.22 25.37 -19.23
N PHE A 436 5.76 25.00 -18.07
CA PHE A 436 6.77 23.95 -17.94
C PHE A 436 6.12 22.58 -17.70
N SER A 437 5.08 22.55 -16.86
CA SER A 437 4.41 21.30 -16.47
C SER A 437 3.76 20.58 -17.65
N ILE A 438 3.04 21.30 -18.52
CA ILE A 438 2.29 20.67 -19.64
C ILE A 438 3.24 19.94 -20.62
N PRO A 439 4.31 20.57 -21.16
CA PRO A 439 5.27 19.89 -22.02
C PRO A 439 5.99 18.72 -21.33
N ALA A 440 6.37 18.88 -20.06
CA ALA A 440 7.04 17.84 -19.29
C ALA A 440 6.15 16.59 -19.14
N PHE A 441 4.87 16.77 -18.81
CA PHE A 441 3.92 15.65 -18.74
C PHE A 441 3.68 15.00 -20.10
N THR A 442 3.59 15.79 -21.19
CA THR A 442 3.38 15.24 -22.55
C THR A 442 4.59 14.55 -23.14
N THR A 443 5.80 14.83 -22.64
CA THR A 443 7.04 14.17 -23.09
C THR A 443 7.42 12.96 -22.24
N LEU A 444 6.88 12.87 -21.02
CA LEU A 444 7.02 11.73 -20.12
C LEU A 444 5.90 10.67 -20.26
N ALA A 445 4.75 11.03 -20.82
CA ALA A 445 3.65 10.13 -21.17
C ALA A 445 3.86 9.52 -22.56
#